data_AF-A0A1I6IRD5-F1
#
_entry.id   AF-A0A1I6IRD5-F1
#
_cell.length_a   1.000
_cell.length_b   1.000
_cell.length_c   1.000
_cell.angle_alpha   90.00
_cell.angle_beta   90.00
_cell.angle_gamma   90.00
#
_symmetry.space_group_name_H-M   'P 1'
#
loop_
_entity.id
_entity.type
_entity.pdbx_description
1 polymer ?
#
loop_
_entity_poly.entity_id
_entity_poly.type
_entity_poly.pdbx_seq_one_letter_code
_entity_poly.pdbx_strand_id
1 'polypeptide(L)' 'MNRERTAASVLTGLSLFGYLVGVVAPYPGRSASLVGLMVGVTLLAIGTGGEGA' A
#
# COMPACT_ATOMS: atom_id res chain seq x y z
N MET A 1 -10.73 13.72 5.13
CA MET A 1 -10.51 12.49 5.93
C MET A 1 -10.91 11.18 5.24
N ASN A 2 -12.20 10.90 4.97
CA ASN A 2 -12.61 9.53 4.57
C ASN A 2 -12.02 9.08 3.23
N ARG A 3 -11.97 9.97 2.24
CA ARG A 3 -11.38 9.66 0.91
C ARG A 3 -9.89 9.36 0.99
N GLU A 4 -9.15 10.05 1.85
CA GLU A 4 -7.71 9.88 2.02
C GLU A 4 -7.42 8.52 2.67
N ARG A 5 -8.17 8.17 3.73
CA ARG A 5 -8.11 6.83 4.34
C ARG A 5 -8.50 5.73 3.35
N THR A 6 -9.57 5.91 2.58
CA THR A 6 -9.97 4.95 1.54
C THR A 6 -8.88 4.79 0.49
N ALA A 7 -8.26 5.88 0.03
CA ALA A 7 -7.17 5.82 -0.94
C ALA A 7 -5.96 5.06 -0.39
N ALA A 8 -5.56 5.33 0.86
CA ALA A 8 -4.45 4.63 1.52
C ALA A 8 -4.72 3.13 1.68
N SER A 9 -5.91 2.75 2.13
CA SER A 9 -6.32 1.35 2.26
C SER A 9 -6.37 0.63 0.91
N VAL A 10 -6.93 1.28 -0.12
CA VAL A 10 -6.98 0.72 -1.48
C VAL A 10 -5.58 0.54 -2.05
N LEU A 11 -4.71 1.55 -1.97
CA LEU A 11 -3.32 1.47 -2.44
C LEU A 11 -2.52 0.36 -1.74
N THR A 12 -2.70 0.22 -0.43
CA THR A 12 -2.04 -0.83 0.37
C THR A 12 -2.54 -2.22 -0.04
N GLY A 13 -3.86 -2.40 -0.14
CA GLY A 13 -4.46 -3.65 -0.58
C GLY A 13 -4.05 -4.05 -2.00
N LEU A 14 -4.04 -3.09 -2.94
CA LEU A 14 -3.64 -3.32 -4.33
C LEU A 14 -2.16 -3.73 -4.43
N SER A 15 -1.30 -3.11 -3.63
CA SER A 15 0.13 -3.42 -3.59
C SER A 15 0.42 -4.79 -2.97
N LEU A 16 -0.33 -5.17 -1.94
CA LEU A 16 -0.24 -6.50 -1.34
C LEU A 16 -0.70 -7.57 -2.34
N PHE A 17 -1.79 -7.32 -3.06
CA PHE A 17 -2.25 -8.20 -4.13
C PHE A 17 -1.22 -8.32 -5.26
N GLY A 18 -0.65 -7.20 -5.71
CA GLY A 18 0.45 -7.18 -6.68
C GLY A 18 1.66 -7.99 -6.21
N TYR A 19 2.01 -7.93 -4.91
CA TYR A 19 3.10 -8.71 -4.34
C TYR A 19 2.82 -10.20 -4.41
N LEU A 20 1.61 -10.64 -4.06
CA LEU A 20 1.20 -12.05 -4.15
C LEU A 20 1.26 -12.57 -5.59
N VAL A 21 0.82 -11.76 -6.56
CA VAL A 21 0.97 -12.09 -8.00
C VAL A 21 2.44 -12.14 -8.41
N GLY A 22 3.25 -11.20 -7.90
CA GLY A 22 4.70 -11.13 -8.11
C GLY A 22 5.50 -12.26 -7.45
N VAL A 23 4.90 -13.08 -6.57
CA VAL A 23 5.52 -14.32 -6.07
C VAL A 23 5.68 -15.33 -7.22
N VAL A 24 4.75 -15.36 -8.16
CA VAL A 24 4.78 -16.26 -9.32
C VAL A 24 5.76 -15.77 -10.39
N ALA A 25 5.97 -14.45 -10.48
CA ALA A 25 6.91 -13.80 -11.41
C ALA A 25 7.98 -13.00 -10.64
N PRO A 26 9.05 -13.67 -10.15
CA PRO A 26 10.01 -13.12 -9.17
C PRO A 26 10.64 -11.77 -9.55
N TYR A 27 10.75 -11.45 -10.84
CA TYR A 27 11.17 -10.16 -11.40
C TYR A 27 10.44 -9.93 -12.73
N PRO A 28 9.96 -8.71 -13.06
CA PRO A 28 10.06 -7.44 -12.33
C PRO A 28 8.85 -7.12 -11.41
N GLY A 29 7.85 -8.00 -11.30
CA GLY A 29 6.60 -7.69 -10.58
C GLY A 29 6.76 -7.50 -9.06
N ARG A 30 7.73 -8.18 -8.46
CA ARG A 30 7.96 -8.15 -7.00
C ARG A 30 8.50 -6.81 -6.51
N SER A 31 9.43 -6.19 -7.24
CA SER A 31 10.02 -4.90 -6.85
C SER A 31 9.01 -3.75 -6.94
N ALA A 32 8.21 -3.69 -8.01
CA ALA A 32 7.15 -2.70 -8.15
C ALA A 32 6.10 -2.80 -7.02
N SER A 33 5.76 -4.03 -6.63
CA SER A 33 4.79 -4.28 -5.56
C SER A 33 5.31 -3.86 -4.18
N LEU A 34 6.59 -4.07 -3.89
CA LEU A 34 7.21 -3.62 -2.64
C LEU A 34 7.23 -2.08 -2.55
N VAL A 35 7.49 -1.39 -3.65
CA VAL A 35 7.43 0.09 -3.70
C VAL A 35 6.01 0.57 -3.41
N GLY A 36 4.99 -0.01 -4.06
CA GLY A 36 3.60 0.32 -3.80
C GLY A 36 3.18 0.09 -2.34
N LEU A 37 3.65 -1.01 -1.74
CA LEU A 37 3.37 -1.36 -0.34
C LEU A 37 3.95 -0.30 0.61
N MET A 38 5.22 0.08 0.42
CA MET A 38 5.88 1.12 1.21
C MET A 38 5.14 2.46 1.13
N VAL A 39 4.74 2.88 -0.08
CA VAL A 39 3.99 4.12 -0.28
C VAL A 39 2.61 4.05 0.41
N GLY A 40 1.87 2.95 0.22
CA GLY A 40 0.54 2.76 0.80
C GLY A 40 0.55 2.77 2.34
N VAL A 41 1.49 2.03 2.96
CA VAL A 41 1.64 1.99 4.42
C VAL A 41 2.02 3.36 4.98
N THR A 42 2.89 4.10 4.29
CA THR A 42 3.27 5.45 4.72
C THR A 42 2.06 6.37 4.75
N LEU A 43 1.29 6.42 3.66
CA LEU A 43 0.07 7.22 3.56
C LEU A 43 -0.98 6.81 4.62
N LEU A 44 -1.10 5.52 4.91
CA LEU A 44 -1.97 5.02 5.97
C LEU A 44 -1.52 5.54 7.34
N ALA A 45 -0.22 5.44 7.65
CA ALA A 45 0.34 5.84 8.93
C ALA A 45 0.15 7.33 9.23
N ILE A 46 0.48 8.21 8.27
CA ILE A 46 0.27 9.66 8.46
C ILE A 46 -1.20 10.06 8.49
N GLY A 47 -2.06 9.38 7.72
CA GLY A 47 -3.52 9.61 7.76
C GLY A 47 -4.19 9.15 9.05
N THR A 48 -3.55 8.24 9.81
CA THR A 48 -4.03 7.81 11.14
C THR A 48 -3.51 8.67 12.29
N GLY A 49 -2.39 9.40 12.11
CA GLY A 49 -1.78 10.23 13.15
C GLY A 49 -2.58 11.49 13.54
N GLY A 50 -3.59 11.88 12.76
CA GLY A 50 -4.46 13.04 13.06
C GLY A 50 -5.70 12.72 13.91
N GLU A 51 -6.07 11.46 14.05
CA GLU A 51 -7.27 11.01 14.81
C GLU A 51 -6.92 10.30 16.13
N GLY A 52 -5.64 10.30 16.53
CA GLY A 52 -5.13 9.58 17.69
C GLY A 52 -4.31 10.42 18.66
N ALA A 53 -4.42 11.75 18.63
CA ALA A 53 -3.78 12.67 19.58
C ALA A 53 -4.83 13.54 20.28
#